data_AF-A0A0D6A3R4-F1
#
_entry.id   AF-A0A0D6A3R4-F1
#
_cell.length_a   1.000
_cell.length_b   1.000
_cell.length_c   1.000
_cell.angle_alpha   90.00
_cell.angle_beta   90.00
_cell.angle_gamma   90.00
#
_symmetry.space_group_name_H-M   'P 1'
#
loop_
_entity.id
_entity.type
_entity.pdbx_description
1 polymer ?
#
loop_
_entity_poly.entity_id
_entity_poly.type
_entity_poly.pdbx_seq_one_letter_code
_entity_poly.pdbx_strand_id
1 'polypeptide(L)'
;MEFENNKAFSKLISGFKWNRNGQALDKKAFNHTKIGSSYDSLVNKYGEPDGIHESLVLGNKSIIAIYFTNITGPTKSNAEFHFMNNKLTSKTQTELK
;
A
#
# COMPACT_ATOMS: atom_id res chain seq x y z
N MET A 1 -16.37 6.22 -0.75
CA MET A 1 -15.68 7.52 -0.82
C MET A 1 -16.36 8.43 0.17
N GLU A 2 -15.59 9.14 1.00
CA GLU A 2 -16.13 10.11 1.95
C GLU A 2 -15.74 11.53 1.51
N PHE A 3 -16.63 12.48 1.80
CA PHE A 3 -16.55 13.86 1.34
C PHE A 3 -16.67 14.84 2.51
N GLU A 4 -15.84 15.87 2.52
CA GLU A 4 -15.90 17.02 3.45
C GLU A 4 -15.83 18.28 2.58
N ASN A 5 -16.76 19.21 2.75
CA ASN A 5 -16.88 20.42 1.91
C ASN A 5 -16.84 20.14 0.39
N ASN A 6 -17.57 19.13 -0.09
CA ASN A 6 -17.61 18.70 -1.50
C ASN A 6 -16.24 18.25 -2.07
N LYS A 7 -15.25 17.97 -1.23
CA LYS A 7 -13.96 17.39 -1.63
C LYS A 7 -13.87 15.96 -1.10
N ALA A 8 -13.50 15.03 -1.98
CA ALA A 8 -13.22 13.66 -1.55
C ALA A 8 -11.98 13.67 -0.64
N PHE A 9 -12.14 13.23 0.61
CA PHE A 9 -11.03 13.16 1.58
C PHE A 9 -10.65 11.71 1.92
N SER A 10 -11.40 10.73 1.42
CA SER A 10 -11.21 9.32 1.75
C SER A 10 -11.62 8.45 0.55
N LYS A 11 -10.64 7.73 -0.03
CA LYS A 11 -10.89 6.73 -1.07
C LYS A 11 -10.49 5.36 -0.54
N LEU A 12 -11.44 4.42 -0.55
CA LEU A 12 -11.21 3.00 -0.31
C LEU A 12 -11.44 2.24 -1.61
N ILE A 13 -10.43 1.52 -2.08
CA ILE A 13 -10.59 0.45 -3.07
C ILE A 13 -10.34 -0.87 -2.34
N SER A 14 -11.24 -1.83 -2.46
CA SER A 14 -11.08 -3.18 -1.93
C SER A 14 -11.73 -4.20 -2.87
N GLY A 15 -11.34 -5.47 -2.77
CA GLY A 15 -11.92 -6.56 -3.58
C GLY A 15 -11.41 -6.64 -5.03
N PHE A 16 -10.43 -5.82 -5.42
CA PHE A 16 -9.81 -5.90 -6.74
C PHE A 16 -8.55 -6.75 -6.68
N LYS A 17 -8.48 -7.81 -7.49
CA LYS A 17 -7.27 -8.64 -7.65
C LYS A 17 -6.63 -8.31 -8.99
N TRP A 18 -5.51 -7.60 -8.95
CA TRP A 18 -4.75 -7.28 -10.15
C TRP A 18 -4.02 -8.53 -10.66
N ASN A 19 -4.08 -8.82 -11.97
CA ASN A 19 -3.15 -9.76 -12.58
C ASN A 19 -1.86 -8.97 -12.90
N ARG A 20 -0.86 -9.08 -12.02
CA ARG A 20 0.36 -8.23 -12.07
C ARG A 20 1.52 -8.95 -12.76
N ASN A 21 2.22 -8.24 -13.64
CA ASN A 21 3.50 -8.66 -14.23
C ASN A 21 4.73 -8.14 -13.44
N GLY A 22 4.52 -7.64 -12.20
CA GLY A 22 5.58 -7.06 -11.36
C GLY A 22 6.26 -8.08 -10.44
N GLN A 23 7.37 -7.69 -9.80
CA GLN A 23 8.06 -8.54 -8.83
C GLN A 23 7.11 -8.90 -7.68
N ALA A 24 7.03 -10.19 -7.35
CA ALA A 24 6.23 -10.63 -6.20
C ALA A 24 6.78 -10.03 -4.91
N LEU A 25 5.89 -9.55 -4.04
CA LEU A 25 6.27 -9.02 -2.73
C LEU A 25 6.48 -10.18 -1.76
N ASP A 26 7.74 -10.60 -1.63
CA ASP A 26 8.20 -11.59 -0.66
C ASP A 26 8.71 -10.92 0.64
N LYS A 27 9.05 -11.72 1.66
CA LYS A 27 9.53 -11.21 2.95
C LYS A 27 10.84 -10.43 2.81
N LYS A 28 11.70 -10.84 1.87
CA LYS A 28 12.97 -10.16 1.60
C LYS A 28 12.71 -8.77 1.02
N ALA A 29 11.86 -8.66 0.02
CA ALA A 29 11.43 -7.41 -0.61
C ALA A 29 10.76 -6.49 0.40
N PHE A 30 9.84 -7.02 1.22
CA PHE A 30 9.22 -6.29 2.32
C PHE A 30 10.27 -5.70 3.27
N ASN A 31 11.24 -6.51 3.71
CA ASN A 31 12.31 -6.05 4.61
C ASN A 31 13.21 -4.98 3.97
N HIS A 32 13.49 -5.09 2.67
CA HIS A 32 14.31 -4.12 1.94
C HIS A 32 13.61 -2.78 1.66
N THR A 33 12.28 -2.72 1.68
CA THR A 33 11.55 -1.44 1.56
C THR A 33 11.82 -0.58 2.79
N LYS A 34 12.61 0.50 2.64
CA LYS A 34 13.07 1.32 3.77
C LYS A 34 12.05 2.38 4.16
N ILE A 35 12.00 2.72 5.46
CA ILE A 35 11.35 3.94 5.93
C ILE A 35 11.88 5.14 5.14
N GLY A 36 11.01 6.06 4.74
CA GLY A 36 11.31 7.20 3.88
C GLY A 36 11.26 6.93 2.36
N SER A 37 11.03 5.69 1.92
CA SER A 37 10.73 5.39 0.51
C SER A 37 9.41 6.03 0.09
N SER A 38 9.28 6.41 -1.19
CA SER A 38 8.03 7.00 -1.68
C SER A 38 6.98 5.96 -2.05
N TYR A 39 5.72 6.35 -2.04
CA TYR A 39 4.62 5.51 -2.50
C TYR A 39 4.82 5.12 -3.98
N ASP A 40 5.23 6.09 -4.81
CA ASP A 40 5.50 5.84 -6.24
C ASP A 40 6.61 4.80 -6.43
N SER A 41 7.66 4.80 -5.60
CA SER A 41 8.72 3.80 -5.67
C SER A 41 8.23 2.39 -5.31
N LEU A 42 7.25 2.29 -4.41
CA LEU A 42 6.61 1.03 -4.04
C LEU A 42 5.76 0.51 -5.21
N VAL A 43 4.89 1.35 -5.77
CA VAL A 43 3.99 1.01 -6.88
C VAL A 43 4.78 0.64 -8.14
N ASN A 44 5.82 1.41 -8.48
CA ASN A 44 6.67 1.13 -9.63
C ASN A 44 7.37 -0.25 -9.52
N LYS A 45 7.60 -0.73 -8.29
CA LYS A 45 8.32 -1.98 -8.05
C LYS A 45 7.40 -3.20 -7.92
N TYR A 46 6.26 -3.04 -7.26
CA TYR A 46 5.38 -4.15 -6.87
C TYR A 46 3.96 -4.06 -7.50
N GLY A 47 3.72 -3.03 -8.33
CA GLY A 47 2.42 -2.69 -8.90
C GLY A 47 1.49 -1.97 -7.92
N GLU A 48 0.33 -1.55 -8.41
CA GLU A 48 -0.72 -0.91 -7.60
C GLU A 48 -1.18 -1.83 -6.46
N PRO A 49 -1.45 -1.33 -5.24
CA PRO A 49 -1.94 -2.16 -4.14
C PRO A 49 -3.36 -2.71 -4.40
N ASP A 50 -3.70 -3.79 -3.72
CA ASP A 50 -5.05 -4.38 -3.76
C ASP A 50 -6.05 -3.58 -2.91
N GLY A 51 -5.55 -2.95 -1.85
CA GLY A 51 -6.26 -2.01 -1.01
C GLY A 51 -5.54 -0.68 -0.93
N ILE A 52 -6.25 0.42 -1.13
CA ILE A 52 -5.70 1.77 -0.87
C ILE A 52 -6.67 2.55 0.00
N HIS A 53 -6.14 3.20 1.03
CA HIS A 53 -6.83 4.22 1.80
C HIS A 53 -6.02 5.51 1.72
N GLU A 54 -6.54 6.51 1.01
CA GLU A 54 -5.89 7.82 0.89
C GLU A 54 -6.72 8.88 1.62
N SER A 55 -6.06 9.72 2.42
CA SER A 55 -6.67 10.91 3.02
C SER A 55 -5.78 12.15 2.96
N LEU A 56 -6.41 13.33 2.97
CA LEU A 56 -5.75 14.63 2.98
C LEU A 56 -6.39 15.51 4.05
N VAL A 57 -5.69 15.69 5.17
CA VAL A 57 -6.17 16.47 6.32
C VAL A 57 -5.18 17.59 6.61
N LEU A 58 -5.64 18.85 6.56
CA LEU A 58 -4.82 20.04 6.83
C LEU A 58 -3.50 20.07 6.05
N GLY A 59 -3.54 19.65 4.77
CA GLY A 59 -2.37 19.60 3.89
C GLY A 59 -1.46 18.38 4.08
N ASN A 60 -1.72 17.52 5.07
CA ASN A 60 -0.99 16.27 5.25
C ASN A 60 -1.71 15.13 4.53
N LYS A 61 -1.00 14.51 3.58
CA LYS A 61 -1.49 13.37 2.82
C LYS A 61 -1.08 12.07 3.52
N SER A 62 -2.06 11.23 3.85
CA SER A 62 -1.84 9.87 4.36
C SER A 62 -2.25 8.85 3.30
N ILE A 63 -1.44 7.81 3.09
CA ILE A 63 -1.80 6.67 2.25
C ILE A 63 -1.54 5.38 3.04
N ILE A 64 -2.50 4.48 3.07
CA ILE A 64 -2.34 3.09 3.48
C ILE A 64 -2.46 2.23 2.23
N ALA A 65 -1.42 1.46 1.93
CA ALA A 65 -1.36 0.57 0.76
C ALA A 65 -1.27 -0.89 1.23
N ILE A 66 -2.20 -1.72 0.79
CA ILE A 66 -2.36 -3.12 1.23
C ILE A 66 -2.21 -4.06 0.04
N TYR A 67 -1.38 -5.08 0.19
CA TYR A 67 -1.08 -6.10 -0.81
C TYR A 67 -1.54 -7.47 -0.30
N PHE A 68 -2.44 -8.11 -1.06
CA PHE A 68 -2.94 -9.48 -0.85
C PHE A 68 -2.56 -10.40 -2.01
N THR A 69 -2.38 -9.84 -3.21
CA THR A 69 -2.06 -10.59 -4.43
C THR A 69 -0.62 -10.33 -4.88
N ASN A 70 -0.10 -11.26 -5.69
CA ASN A 70 1.31 -11.24 -6.13
C ASN A 70 2.30 -11.10 -4.95
N ILE A 71 2.00 -11.80 -3.85
CA ILE A 71 2.85 -11.88 -2.66
C ILE A 71 3.26 -13.33 -2.43
N THR A 72 4.39 -13.54 -1.76
CA THR A 72 4.88 -14.90 -1.44
C THR A 72 4.48 -15.28 -0.01
N GLY A 73 3.59 -16.25 0.15
CA GLY A 73 3.11 -16.72 1.45
C GLY A 73 1.84 -17.59 1.35
N PRO A 74 1.30 -18.12 2.47
CA PRO A 74 -0.01 -18.75 2.51
C PRO A 74 -1.15 -17.79 2.10
N THR A 75 -2.34 -18.32 1.84
CA THR A 75 -3.52 -17.57 1.33
C THR A 75 -3.92 -16.35 2.18
N LYS A 76 -3.57 -16.34 3.46
CA LYS A 76 -3.87 -15.28 4.44
C LYS A 76 -2.75 -14.24 4.59
N SER A 77 -1.68 -14.37 3.81
CA SER A 77 -0.57 -13.40 3.84
C SER A 77 -1.00 -12.03 3.34
N ASN A 78 -0.34 -11.00 3.84
CA ASN A 78 -0.49 -9.63 3.37
C ASN A 78 0.71 -8.76 3.72
N ALA A 79 0.80 -7.61 3.07
CA ALA A 79 1.70 -6.52 3.45
C ALA A 79 0.94 -5.20 3.46
N GLU A 80 1.18 -4.38 4.48
CA GLU A 80 0.61 -3.06 4.63
C GLU A 80 1.73 -2.02 4.80
N PHE A 81 1.60 -0.91 4.09
CA PHE A 81 2.56 0.19 4.08
C PHE A 81 1.83 1.51 4.33
N HIS A 82 2.28 2.25 5.34
CA HIS A 82 1.71 3.55 5.70
C HIS A 82 2.65 4.66 5.27
N PHE A 83 2.11 5.62 4.54
CA PHE A 83 2.83 6.77 4.04
C PHE A 83 2.24 8.04 4.62
N MET A 84 3.11 8.98 4.97
CA MET A 84 2.75 10.35 5.29
C MET A 84 3.54 11.28 4.38
N ASN A 85 2.85 12.17 3.68
CA ASN A 85 3.43 13.11 2.71
C ASN A 85 4.36 12.41 1.69
N ASN A 86 3.88 11.30 1.12
CA ASN A 86 4.62 10.45 0.16
C ASN A 86 5.92 9.84 0.73
N LYS A 87 6.01 9.64 2.05
CA LYS A 87 7.14 8.98 2.71
C LYS A 87 6.65 7.84 3.58
N LEU A 88 7.21 6.65 3.40
CA LEU A 88 6.90 5.48 4.22
C LEU A 88 7.27 5.77 5.67
N THR A 89 6.32 5.66 6.58
CA THR A 89 6.50 5.89 8.03
C THR A 89 6.44 4.59 8.82
N SER A 90 5.62 3.62 8.38
CA SER A 90 5.54 2.29 8.98
C SER A 90 5.15 1.24 7.95
N LYS A 91 5.42 -0.03 8.28
CA LYS A 91 5.03 -1.18 7.47
C LYS A 91 4.78 -2.39 8.37
N THR A 92 3.81 -3.22 8.00
CA THR A 92 3.49 -4.47 8.68
C THR A 92 3.26 -5.58 7.65
N GLN A 93 3.39 -6.83 8.09
CA GLN A 93 3.12 -7.98 7.23
C GLN A 93 2.56 -9.14 8.04
N THR A 94 1.79 -9.98 7.36
CA THR A 94 1.29 -11.25 7.89
C THR A 94 1.83 -12.39 7.04
N GLU A 95 2.53 -13.35 7.68
CA GLU A 95 3.00 -14.60 7.07
C GLU A 95 3.71 -14.49 5.71
N LEU A 96 4.36 -13.39 5.38
CA LEU A 96 5.21 -13.32 4.18
C LEU A 96 6.39 -14.28 4.30
N LYS A 97 6.75 -14.91 3.19
CA LYS A 97 7.91 -15.81 3.06
C LYS A 97 9.01 -15.19 2.23
#